data_AF-A0A535VHQ6-F1
#
_entry.id   AF-A0A535VHQ6-F1
#
_cell.length_a   1.000
_cell.length_b   1.000
_cell.length_c   1.000
_cell.angle_alpha   90.00
_cell.angle_beta   90.00
_cell.angle_gamma   90.00
#
_symmetry.space_group_name_H-M   'P 1'
#
loop_
_entity.id
_entity.type
_entity.pdbx_description
1 polymer ?
#
loop_
_entity_poly.entity_id
_entity_poly.type
_entity_poly.pdbx_seq_one_letter_code
_entity_poly.pdbx_strand_id
1 'polypeptide(L)'
;MLSSDDTTQTTGAIEKISRPHNHRDYVSERRQQILQQKHTEDLPHISSQETQGRIVWRQYIQLREENKRLRSEIARYVDEIDTMLNAHQQDIAVYESHLDTITAQLNRTMQDHLDLEKRYEELYHSFQSAVEEEAHNMLAEATRTLELHPENRPTTDALKTVELHVKQIEEQRTAETLYLIRQAQKKAYQLEYELTQERQQMAVERENMQNQQNSWREQAGLQIHLEEERLRAKFIATITLIATVLVIFLVISQLLFLSWLHVPFAVALLVPGFLFALIAGLLAYIRSTARSLFSIAPPKSADRKSS
;
A
#
# COMPACT_ATOMS: atom_id res chain seq x y z
N MET A 1 -37.67 -28.78 -11.59
CA MET A 1 -37.56 -27.73 -12.62
C MET A 1 -37.28 -26.41 -11.91
N LEU A 2 -36.52 -25.51 -12.57
CA LEU A 2 -35.82 -24.30 -12.06
C LEU A 2 -34.35 -24.63 -11.72
N SER A 3 -33.40 -24.56 -12.65
CA SER A 3 -32.80 -23.45 -13.43
C SER A 3 -31.38 -23.23 -12.92
N SER A 4 -30.44 -23.82 -13.65
CA SER A 4 -29.06 -23.37 -13.71
C SER A 4 -29.04 -22.03 -14.45
N ASP A 5 -28.47 -21.00 -13.85
CA ASP A 5 -27.60 -20.03 -14.54
C ASP A 5 -26.99 -19.01 -13.56
N ASP A 6 -25.75 -18.65 -13.88
CA ASP A 6 -25.05 -17.41 -13.55
C ASP A 6 -24.59 -17.13 -12.11
N THR A 7 -23.46 -17.74 -11.74
CA THR A 7 -22.42 -17.07 -10.92
C THR A 7 -21.02 -17.36 -11.44
N THR A 8 -20.76 -17.05 -12.72
CA THR A 8 -19.40 -16.75 -13.17
C THR A 8 -19.03 -15.33 -12.77
N GLN A 9 -18.72 -15.13 -11.49
CA GLN A 9 -17.94 -13.97 -11.05
C GLN A 9 -16.47 -14.29 -11.26
N THR A 10 -15.91 -13.61 -12.25
CA THR A 10 -14.50 -13.51 -12.59
C THR A 10 -13.68 -13.08 -11.36
N THR A 11 -13.10 -14.05 -10.68
CA THR A 11 -11.98 -13.83 -9.77
C THR A 11 -10.81 -13.33 -10.59
N GLY A 12 -10.27 -12.17 -10.18
CA GLY A 12 -9.23 -11.44 -10.88
C GLY A 12 -8.02 -12.31 -11.19
N ALA A 13 -7.39 -12.00 -12.32
CA ALA A 13 -6.11 -12.54 -12.72
C ALA A 13 -5.14 -12.52 -11.52
N ILE A 14 -4.76 -13.70 -11.05
CA ILE A 14 -3.66 -13.90 -10.11
C ILE A 14 -2.41 -13.41 -10.85
N GLU A 15 -2.03 -12.18 -10.55
CA GLU A 15 -0.81 -11.54 -11.01
C GLU A 15 0.35 -12.45 -10.61
N LYS A 16 1.06 -12.97 -11.61
CA LYS A 16 2.25 -13.80 -11.44
C LYS A 16 3.21 -13.07 -10.50
N ILE A 17 3.36 -13.60 -9.29
CA ILE A 17 4.40 -13.19 -8.35
C ILE A 17 5.73 -13.41 -9.07
N SER A 18 6.37 -12.30 -9.41
CA SER A 18 7.67 -12.27 -10.04
C SER A 18 8.67 -12.95 -9.11
N ARG A 19 9.46 -13.88 -9.66
CA ARG A 19 10.50 -14.62 -8.91
C ARG A 19 11.34 -13.67 -8.05
N PRO A 20 11.75 -14.08 -6.83
CA PRO A 20 12.60 -13.26 -5.99
C PRO A 20 13.91 -12.95 -6.73
N HIS A 21 14.10 -11.66 -7.01
CA HIS A 21 15.27 -11.12 -7.67
C HIS A 21 16.47 -11.34 -6.73
N ASN A 22 17.52 -12.01 -7.22
CA ASN A 22 18.64 -12.49 -6.40
C ASN A 22 19.49 -11.31 -5.87
N HIS A 23 19.10 -10.78 -4.70
CA HIS A 23 19.69 -9.59 -4.07
C HIS A 23 21.21 -9.71 -3.84
N ARG A 24 21.71 -10.93 -3.66
CA ARG A 24 23.13 -11.22 -3.44
C ARG A 24 24.00 -10.87 -4.65
N ASP A 25 23.48 -11.05 -5.86
CA ASP A 25 24.22 -10.77 -7.09
C ASP A 25 24.36 -9.26 -7.30
N TYR A 26 23.29 -8.48 -7.01
CA TYR A 26 23.29 -7.03 -7.12
C TYR A 26 24.24 -6.34 -6.12
N VAL A 27 24.28 -6.81 -4.87
CA VAL A 27 25.21 -6.28 -3.85
C VAL A 27 26.67 -6.59 -4.22
N SER A 28 26.92 -7.76 -4.82
CA SER A 28 28.26 -8.14 -5.28
C SER A 28 28.72 -7.33 -6.49
N GLU A 29 27.86 -7.09 -7.48
CA GLU A 29 28.15 -6.22 -8.62
C GLU A 29 28.38 -4.77 -8.18
N ARG A 30 27.58 -4.26 -7.24
CA ARG A 30 27.71 -2.89 -6.73
C ARG A 30 29.02 -2.70 -5.95
N ARG A 31 29.44 -3.68 -5.15
CA ARG A 31 30.76 -3.65 -4.48
C ARG A 31 31.91 -3.67 -5.49
N GLN A 32 31.79 -4.45 -6.56
CA GLN A 32 32.82 -4.50 -7.60
C GLN A 32 32.90 -3.17 -8.38
N GLN A 33 31.78 -2.53 -8.67
CA GLN A 33 31.76 -1.21 -9.32
C GLN A 33 32.41 -0.12 -8.44
N ILE A 34 32.18 -0.15 -7.11
CA ILE A 34 32.80 0.80 -6.16
C ILE A 34 34.32 0.59 -6.08
N LEU A 35 34.80 -0.65 -6.11
CA LEU A 35 36.24 -0.96 -6.11
C LEU A 35 36.92 -0.56 -7.43
N GLN A 36 36.26 -0.76 -8.58
CA GLN A 36 36.78 -0.30 -9.87
C GLN A 36 36.82 1.24 -9.95
N GLN A 37 35.88 1.94 -9.32
CA GLN A 37 35.87 3.41 -9.27
C GLN A 37 37.01 3.98 -8.39
N LYS A 38 37.52 3.21 -7.42
CA LYS A 38 38.69 3.60 -6.61
C LYS A 38 39.98 3.67 -7.43
N HIS A 39 40.09 2.88 -8.50
CA HIS A 39 41.27 2.88 -9.38
C HIS A 39 41.27 3.99 -10.45
N THR A 40 40.20 4.79 -10.54
CA THR A 40 40.19 6.00 -11.38
C THR A 40 40.70 7.26 -10.65
N GLU A 41 41.30 7.12 -9.47
CA GLU A 41 41.92 8.23 -8.71
C GLU A 41 43.25 8.72 -9.30
N ASP A 42 43.87 7.97 -10.22
CA ASP A 42 45.06 8.43 -10.95
C ASP A 42 44.65 9.14 -12.25
N LEU A 43 44.51 10.47 -12.17
CA LEU A 43 44.26 11.35 -13.30
C LEU A 43 45.47 12.27 -13.58
N PRO A 44 45.66 12.69 -14.85
CA PRO A 44 46.95 13.10 -15.39
C PRO A 44 47.48 14.42 -14.82
N HIS A 45 48.81 14.48 -14.72
CA HIS A 45 49.55 15.65 -14.25
C HIS A 45 49.46 16.79 -15.28
N ILE A 46 48.73 17.86 -14.94
CA ILE A 46 48.63 19.07 -15.77
C ILE A 46 49.74 20.04 -15.35
N SER A 47 50.76 20.22 -16.20
CA SER A 47 51.79 21.25 -16.05
C SER A 47 51.18 22.64 -16.30
N SER A 48 51.17 23.48 -15.27
CA SER A 48 50.46 24.77 -15.23
C SER A 48 51.19 25.92 -15.92
N GLN A 49 50.46 26.68 -16.75
CA GLN A 49 50.84 28.02 -17.23
C GLN A 49 50.29 29.08 -16.24
N GLU A 50 51.14 30.03 -15.84
CA GLU A 50 51.30 30.50 -14.44
C GLU A 50 50.25 31.45 -13.82
N THR A 51 49.17 31.87 -14.49
CA THR A 51 48.15 32.75 -13.86
C THR A 51 46.73 32.23 -13.93
N GLN A 52 46.31 31.61 -15.04
CA GLN A 52 45.03 30.90 -15.11
C GLN A 52 45.06 29.56 -14.36
N GLY A 53 46.24 28.93 -14.24
CA GLY A 53 46.42 27.66 -13.53
C GLY A 53 46.01 27.73 -12.05
N ARG A 54 46.23 28.86 -11.37
CA ARG A 54 45.91 28.99 -9.93
C ARG A 54 44.41 29.08 -9.65
N ILE A 55 43.64 29.70 -10.55
CA ILE A 55 42.18 29.80 -10.45
C ILE A 55 41.54 28.44 -10.81
N VAL A 56 42.01 27.81 -11.89
CA VAL A 56 41.58 26.47 -12.29
C VAL A 56 41.89 25.44 -11.21
N TRP A 57 43.05 25.55 -10.55
CA TRP A 57 43.43 24.68 -9.44
C TRP A 57 42.52 24.83 -8.21
N ARG A 58 42.09 26.06 -7.87
CA ARG A 58 41.12 26.28 -6.78
C ARG A 58 39.76 25.68 -7.09
N GLN A 59 39.26 25.87 -8.31
CA GLN A 59 38.00 25.27 -8.76
C GLN A 59 38.09 23.74 -8.76
N TYR A 60 39.22 23.18 -9.17
CA TYR A 60 39.46 21.74 -9.13
C TYR A 60 39.44 21.18 -7.69
N ILE A 61 40.10 21.85 -6.74
CA ILE A 61 40.07 21.46 -5.32
C ILE A 61 38.62 21.50 -4.80
N GLN A 62 37.88 22.56 -5.12
CA GLN A 62 36.49 22.68 -4.70
C GLN A 62 35.62 21.54 -5.26
N LEU A 63 35.75 21.23 -6.56
CA LEU A 63 35.03 20.11 -7.18
C LEU A 63 35.42 18.76 -6.55
N ARG A 64 36.68 18.60 -6.14
CA ARG A 64 37.14 17.39 -5.43
C ARG A 64 36.50 17.25 -4.06
N GLU A 65 36.40 18.35 -3.30
CA GLU A 65 35.74 18.37 -2.01
C GLU A 65 34.24 18.12 -2.12
N GLU A 66 33.58 18.75 -3.10
CA GLU A 66 32.17 18.52 -3.40
C GLU A 66 31.92 17.07 -3.83
N ASN A 67 32.76 16.48 -4.68
CA ASN A 67 32.64 15.08 -5.06
C ASN A 67 32.81 14.14 -3.85
N LYS A 68 33.80 14.42 -2.98
CA LYS A 68 34.00 13.67 -1.74
C LYS A 68 32.80 13.78 -0.81
N ARG A 69 32.22 14.98 -0.66
CA ARG A 69 31.00 15.23 0.12
C ARG A 69 29.82 14.44 -0.46
N LEU A 70 29.57 14.53 -1.76
CA LEU A 70 28.49 13.82 -2.43
C LEU A 70 28.64 12.30 -2.28
N ARG A 71 29.85 11.76 -2.41
CA ARG A 71 30.10 10.33 -2.16
C ARG A 71 29.80 9.92 -0.72
N SER A 72 30.15 10.75 0.26
CA SER A 72 29.83 10.48 1.67
C SER A 72 28.32 10.54 1.93
N GLU A 73 27.61 11.42 1.24
CA GLU A 73 26.16 11.56 1.34
C GLU A 73 25.44 10.37 0.69
N ILE A 74 25.89 9.94 -0.50
CA ILE A 74 25.42 8.71 -1.15
C ILE A 74 25.66 7.49 -0.24
N ALA A 75 26.83 7.38 0.38
CA ALA A 75 27.13 6.29 1.30
C ALA A 75 26.18 6.27 2.51
N ARG A 76 25.82 7.44 3.04
CA ARG A 76 24.82 7.56 4.12
C ARG A 76 23.44 7.12 3.67
N TYR A 77 22.97 7.57 2.51
CA TYR A 77 21.65 7.16 2.00
C TYR A 77 21.60 5.65 1.70
N VAL A 78 22.70 5.05 1.24
CA VAL A 78 22.75 3.60 1.02
C VAL A 78 22.63 2.86 2.35
N ASP A 79 23.35 3.29 3.38
CA ASP A 79 23.25 2.70 4.73
C ASP A 79 21.84 2.86 5.31
N GLU A 80 21.24 4.05 5.16
CA GLU A 80 19.86 4.31 5.58
C GLU A 80 18.85 3.39 4.86
N ILE A 81 18.96 3.24 3.54
CA ILE A 81 18.13 2.31 2.76
C ILE A 81 18.29 0.87 3.25
N ASP A 82 19.53 0.43 3.50
CA ASP A 82 19.79 -0.93 3.97
C ASP A 82 19.20 -1.16 5.37
N THR A 83 19.29 -0.17 6.27
CA THR A 83 18.65 -0.27 7.60
C THR A 83 17.13 -0.28 7.52
N MET A 84 16.53 0.56 6.67
CA MET A 84 15.08 0.61 6.47
C MET A 84 14.56 -0.70 5.85
N LEU A 85 15.30 -1.26 4.89
CA LEU A 85 14.97 -2.54 4.28
C LEU A 85 15.00 -3.68 5.32
N ASN A 86 16.03 -3.72 6.16
CA ASN A 86 16.13 -4.71 7.23
C ASN A 86 15.00 -4.58 8.25
N ALA A 87 14.64 -3.34 8.63
CA ALA A 87 13.50 -3.07 9.52
C ALA A 87 12.19 -3.57 8.91
N HIS A 88 11.93 -3.26 7.64
CA HIS A 88 10.74 -3.76 6.94
C HIS A 88 10.71 -5.29 6.81
N GLN A 89 11.86 -5.91 6.55
CA GLN A 89 11.95 -7.37 6.50
C GLN A 89 11.61 -8.01 7.84
N GLN A 90 12.03 -7.38 8.94
CA GLN A 90 11.67 -7.81 10.29
C GLN A 90 10.18 -7.64 10.56
N ASP A 91 9.59 -6.50 10.19
CA ASP A 91 8.15 -6.25 10.35
C ASP A 91 7.33 -7.30 9.59
N ILE A 92 7.71 -7.61 8.35
CA ILE A 92 7.07 -8.67 7.54
C ILE A 92 7.10 -10.01 8.28
N ALA A 93 8.26 -10.40 8.82
CA ALA A 93 8.39 -11.66 9.55
C ALA A 93 7.51 -11.70 10.83
N VAL A 94 7.34 -10.55 11.50
CA VAL A 94 6.44 -10.43 12.66
C VAL A 94 4.98 -10.60 12.22
N TYR A 95 4.58 -9.97 11.11
CA TYR A 95 3.22 -10.12 10.58
C TYR A 95 2.92 -11.54 10.13
N GLU A 96 3.85 -12.19 9.44
CA GLU A 96 3.70 -13.60 9.05
C GLU A 96 3.52 -14.51 10.27
N SER A 97 4.35 -14.34 11.30
CA SER A 97 4.21 -15.09 12.56
C SER A 97 2.87 -14.82 13.26
N HIS A 98 2.37 -13.58 13.20
CA HIS A 98 1.09 -13.23 13.79
C HIS A 98 -0.08 -13.89 13.04
N LEU A 99 -0.03 -13.91 11.71
CA LEU A 99 -1.01 -14.60 10.88
C LEU A 99 -1.05 -16.10 11.18
N ASP A 100 0.12 -16.75 11.25
CA ASP A 100 0.21 -18.17 11.61
C ASP A 100 -0.41 -18.46 12.99
N THR A 101 -0.19 -17.55 13.95
CA THR A 101 -0.76 -17.66 15.30
C THR A 101 -2.28 -17.55 15.27
N ILE A 102 -2.83 -16.58 14.55
CA ILE A 102 -4.29 -16.40 14.42
C ILE A 102 -4.90 -17.58 13.70
N THR A 103 -4.30 -18.07 12.61
CA THR A 103 -4.79 -19.25 11.88
C THR A 103 -4.78 -20.49 12.77
N ALA A 104 -3.72 -20.69 13.56
CA ALA A 104 -3.66 -21.79 14.53
C ALA A 104 -4.75 -21.67 15.62
N GLN A 105 -5.03 -20.45 16.11
CA GLN A 105 -6.12 -20.20 17.05
C GLN A 105 -7.49 -20.50 16.43
N LEU A 106 -7.74 -20.01 15.21
CA LEU A 106 -8.99 -20.26 14.49
C LEU A 106 -9.22 -21.76 14.29
N ASN A 107 -8.19 -22.50 13.89
CA ASN A 107 -8.28 -23.96 13.74
C ASN A 107 -8.58 -24.67 15.07
N ARG A 108 -7.96 -24.23 16.18
CA ARG A 108 -8.26 -24.78 17.51
C ARG A 108 -9.70 -24.51 17.91
N THR A 109 -10.17 -23.26 17.78
CA THR A 109 -11.55 -22.89 18.12
C THR A 109 -12.56 -23.66 17.28
N MET A 110 -12.29 -23.85 15.99
CA MET A 110 -13.14 -24.67 15.11
C MET A 110 -13.18 -26.13 15.56
N GLN A 111 -12.05 -26.68 15.98
CA GLN A 111 -11.99 -28.04 16.50
C GLN A 111 -12.75 -28.19 17.83
N ASP A 112 -12.62 -27.22 18.73
CA ASP A 112 -13.38 -27.18 19.98
C ASP A 112 -14.90 -27.11 19.72
N HIS A 113 -15.32 -26.34 18.72
CA HIS A 113 -16.72 -26.28 18.31
C HIS A 113 -17.24 -27.62 17.76
N LEU A 114 -16.46 -28.29 16.91
CA LEU A 114 -16.82 -29.60 16.38
C LEU A 114 -16.90 -30.66 17.48
N ASP A 115 -15.98 -30.63 18.44
CA ASP A 115 -16.01 -31.56 19.57
C ASP A 115 -17.18 -31.27 20.53
N LEU A 116 -17.54 -29.99 20.71
CA LEU A 116 -18.72 -29.61 21.47
C LEU A 116 -20.02 -30.07 20.78
N GLU A 117 -20.11 -29.93 19.46
CA GLU A 117 -21.26 -30.38 18.67
C GLU A 117 -21.47 -31.89 18.80
N LYS A 118 -20.39 -32.68 18.69
CA LYS A 118 -20.44 -34.14 18.92
C LYS A 118 -20.94 -34.48 20.31
N ARG A 119 -20.43 -33.83 21.36
CA ARG A 119 -20.88 -34.07 22.74
C ARG A 119 -22.35 -33.69 22.93
N TYR A 120 -22.82 -32.65 22.23
CA TYR A 120 -24.22 -32.25 22.26
C TYR A 120 -25.12 -33.31 21.60
N GLU A 121 -24.70 -33.84 20.45
CA GLU A 121 -25.38 -34.92 19.74
C GLU A 121 -25.42 -36.20 20.58
N GLU A 122 -24.30 -36.59 21.20
CA GLU A 122 -24.22 -37.71 22.14
C GLU A 122 -25.17 -37.52 23.34
N LEU A 123 -25.17 -36.33 23.93
CA LEU A 123 -26.06 -36.01 25.04
C LEU A 123 -27.53 -36.09 24.61
N TYR A 124 -27.86 -35.56 23.44
CA TYR A 124 -29.22 -35.60 22.90
C TYR A 124 -29.69 -37.04 22.68
N HIS A 125 -28.87 -37.88 22.06
CA HIS A 125 -29.19 -39.30 21.88
C HIS A 125 -29.29 -40.06 23.21
N SER A 126 -28.39 -39.79 24.16
CA SER A 126 -28.45 -40.42 25.48
C SER A 126 -29.73 -40.04 26.22
N PHE A 127 -30.12 -38.76 26.16
CA PHE A 127 -31.35 -38.27 26.76
C PHE A 127 -32.57 -38.89 26.10
N GLN A 128 -32.63 -38.94 24.77
CA GLN A 128 -33.72 -39.58 24.05
C GLN A 128 -33.82 -41.06 24.42
N SER A 129 -32.70 -41.80 24.48
CA SER A 129 -32.70 -43.20 24.88
C SER A 129 -33.17 -43.41 26.32
N ALA A 130 -32.78 -42.54 27.25
CA ALA A 130 -33.21 -42.59 28.65
C ALA A 130 -34.70 -42.29 28.80
N VAL A 131 -35.22 -41.30 28.04
CA VAL A 131 -36.66 -40.98 28.00
C VAL A 131 -37.46 -42.12 27.38
N GLU A 132 -36.97 -42.74 26.30
CA GLU A 132 -37.61 -43.90 25.69
C GLU A 132 -37.60 -45.11 26.64
N GLU A 133 -36.50 -45.36 27.36
CA GLU A 133 -36.38 -46.43 28.35
C GLU A 133 -37.29 -46.18 29.57
N GLU A 134 -37.34 -44.95 30.09
CA GLU A 134 -38.23 -44.56 31.19
C GLU A 134 -39.70 -44.64 30.77
N ALA A 135 -40.04 -44.23 29.55
CA ALA A 135 -41.37 -44.39 28.99
C ALA A 135 -41.76 -45.88 28.84
N HIS A 136 -40.83 -46.74 28.38
CA HIS A 136 -41.04 -48.18 28.31
C HIS A 136 -41.18 -48.80 29.70
N ASN A 137 -40.37 -48.38 30.68
CA ASN A 137 -40.46 -48.86 32.06
C ASN A 137 -41.77 -48.43 32.72
N MET A 138 -42.20 -47.18 32.55
CA MET A 138 -43.50 -46.70 33.03
C MET A 138 -44.66 -47.43 32.35
N LEU A 139 -44.59 -47.68 31.04
CA LEU A 139 -45.58 -48.49 30.32
C LEU A 139 -45.60 -49.92 30.87
N ALA A 140 -44.44 -50.55 31.03
CA ALA A 140 -44.35 -51.91 31.57
C ALA A 140 -44.86 -51.99 33.02
N GLU A 141 -44.57 -50.99 33.85
CA GLU A 141 -45.05 -50.89 35.22
C GLU A 141 -46.56 -50.60 35.28
N ALA A 142 -47.09 -49.72 34.42
CA ALA A 142 -48.52 -49.50 34.25
C ALA A 142 -49.24 -50.77 33.75
N THR A 143 -48.63 -51.53 32.84
CA THR A 143 -49.20 -52.79 32.32
C THR A 143 -49.18 -53.87 33.41
N ARG A 144 -48.08 -53.96 34.18
CA ARG A 144 -47.92 -54.90 35.29
C ARG A 144 -48.81 -54.58 36.49
N THR A 145 -49.06 -53.30 36.76
CA THR A 145 -50.04 -52.87 37.79
C THR A 145 -51.48 -53.12 37.33
N LEU A 146 -51.79 -52.99 36.04
CA LEU A 146 -53.08 -53.40 35.47
C LEU A 146 -53.31 -54.92 35.56
N GLU A 147 -52.27 -55.74 35.37
CA GLU A 147 -52.37 -57.21 35.45
C GLU A 147 -52.42 -57.74 36.90
N LEU A 148 -51.77 -57.08 37.86
CA LEU A 148 -51.74 -57.52 39.26
C LEU A 148 -52.91 -56.99 40.11
N HIS A 149 -53.68 -56.00 39.66
CA HIS A 149 -54.83 -55.47 40.39
C HIS A 149 -55.96 -55.02 39.42
N PRO A 150 -56.92 -55.90 39.06
CA PRO A 150 -58.16 -55.47 38.41
C PRO A 150 -59.08 -54.67 39.36
N GLU A 151 -58.77 -54.64 40.65
CA GLU A 151 -59.37 -53.73 41.63
C GLU A 151 -58.29 -53.15 42.54
N ASN A 152 -57.70 -52.01 42.18
CA ASN A 152 -57.37 -51.01 43.17
C ASN A 152 -57.23 -49.64 42.51
N ARG A 153 -58.09 -48.72 42.96
CA ARG A 153 -58.00 -47.29 42.68
C ARG A 153 -56.59 -46.81 43.04
N PRO A 154 -55.90 -46.04 42.18
CA PRO A 154 -54.73 -45.31 42.62
C PRO A 154 -55.19 -44.35 43.72
N THR A 155 -54.60 -44.47 44.89
CA THR A 155 -54.77 -43.48 45.95
C THR A 155 -54.39 -42.13 45.38
N THR A 156 -55.31 -41.18 45.49
CA THR A 156 -55.22 -39.80 44.97
C THR A 156 -53.96 -39.03 45.37
N ASP A 157 -53.19 -39.53 46.34
CA ASP A 157 -51.97 -38.90 46.86
C ASP A 157 -50.73 -39.20 46.01
N ALA A 158 -50.62 -40.36 45.36
CA ALA A 158 -49.48 -40.68 44.49
C ALA A 158 -49.54 -39.89 43.16
N LEU A 159 -50.73 -39.78 42.58
CA LEU A 159 -50.96 -38.94 41.39
C LEU A 159 -50.72 -37.45 41.69
N LYS A 160 -51.14 -36.96 42.86
CA LYS A 160 -50.89 -35.58 43.29
C LYS A 160 -49.42 -35.29 43.53
N THR A 161 -48.66 -36.25 44.05
CA THR A 161 -47.21 -36.06 44.29
C THR A 161 -46.43 -36.05 42.99
N VAL A 162 -46.79 -36.88 42.01
CA VAL A 162 -46.21 -36.83 40.65
C VAL A 162 -46.60 -35.53 39.94
N GLU A 163 -47.87 -35.11 40.01
CA GLU A 163 -48.32 -33.85 39.42
C GLU A 163 -47.59 -32.64 40.03
N LEU A 164 -47.40 -32.65 41.36
CA LEU A 164 -46.62 -31.63 42.06
C LEU A 164 -45.15 -31.63 41.63
N HIS A 165 -44.53 -32.81 41.47
CA HIS A 165 -43.13 -32.90 41.06
C HIS A 165 -42.92 -32.44 39.62
N VAL A 166 -43.81 -32.80 38.70
CA VAL A 166 -43.79 -32.32 37.31
C VAL A 166 -43.96 -30.80 37.25
N LYS A 167 -44.92 -30.24 38.00
CA LYS A 167 -45.06 -28.77 38.10
C LYS A 167 -43.81 -28.10 38.64
N GLN A 168 -43.18 -28.69 39.65
CA GLN A 168 -41.99 -28.14 40.26
C GLN A 168 -40.78 -28.16 39.30
N ILE A 169 -40.65 -29.23 38.50
CA ILE A 169 -39.63 -29.32 37.44
C ILE A 169 -39.91 -28.30 36.33
N GLU A 170 -41.16 -28.16 35.91
CA GLU A 170 -41.57 -27.20 34.88
C GLU A 170 -41.34 -25.75 35.34
N GLU A 171 -41.66 -25.42 36.59
CA GLU A 171 -41.35 -24.14 37.22
C GLU A 171 -39.83 -23.88 37.32
N GLN A 172 -39.04 -24.91 37.65
CA GLN A 172 -37.59 -24.77 37.67
C GLN A 172 -37.01 -24.52 36.27
N ARG A 173 -37.47 -25.25 35.25
CA ARG A 173 -37.03 -25.08 33.85
C ARG A 173 -37.46 -23.73 33.27
N THR A 174 -38.66 -23.26 33.59
CA THR A 174 -39.14 -21.94 33.18
C THR A 174 -38.32 -20.82 33.85
N ALA A 175 -37.93 -20.98 35.12
CA ALA A 175 -37.03 -20.04 35.78
C ALA A 175 -35.62 -20.02 35.17
N GLU A 176 -35.05 -21.19 34.87
CA GLU A 176 -33.74 -21.33 34.21
C GLU A 176 -33.75 -20.68 32.82
N THR A 177 -34.78 -20.92 32.01
CA THR A 177 -34.91 -20.30 30.68
C THR A 177 -35.09 -18.79 30.75
N LEU A 178 -35.91 -18.27 31.68
CA LEU A 178 -36.06 -16.82 31.87
C LEU A 178 -34.74 -16.16 32.31
N TYR A 179 -33.95 -16.84 33.15
CA TYR A 179 -32.62 -16.38 33.54
C TYR A 179 -31.69 -16.29 32.32
N LEU A 180 -31.66 -17.33 31.49
CA LEU A 180 -30.84 -17.36 30.27
C LEU A 180 -31.26 -16.28 29.27
N ILE A 181 -32.56 -16.06 29.07
CA ILE A 181 -33.08 -14.99 28.20
C ILE A 181 -32.61 -13.63 28.71
N ARG A 182 -32.69 -13.37 30.03
CA ARG A 182 -32.25 -12.11 30.62
C ARG A 182 -30.72 -11.93 30.49
N GLN A 183 -29.96 -13.00 30.62
CA GLN A 183 -28.50 -12.95 30.42
C GLN A 183 -28.14 -12.69 28.95
N ALA A 184 -28.84 -13.34 28.01
CA ALA A 184 -28.68 -13.12 26.58
C ALA A 184 -29.05 -11.69 26.19
N GLN A 185 -30.15 -11.15 26.72
CA GLN A 185 -30.53 -9.74 26.54
C GLN A 185 -29.45 -8.79 27.05
N LYS A 186 -28.90 -9.04 28.25
CA LYS A 186 -27.83 -8.21 28.79
C LYS A 186 -26.58 -8.23 27.90
N LYS A 187 -26.20 -9.40 27.38
CA LYS A 187 -25.08 -9.52 26.44
C LYS A 187 -25.37 -8.84 25.10
N ALA A 188 -26.60 -8.93 24.59
CA ALA A 188 -27.01 -8.24 23.37
C ALA A 188 -26.89 -6.71 23.52
N TYR A 189 -27.36 -6.16 24.65
CA TYR A 189 -27.19 -4.74 24.94
C TYR A 189 -25.73 -4.30 25.07
N GLN A 190 -24.87 -5.14 25.64
CA GLN A 190 -23.43 -4.87 25.72
C GLN A 190 -22.78 -4.84 24.33
N LEU A 191 -23.10 -5.81 23.48
CA LEU A 191 -22.63 -5.86 22.10
C LEU A 191 -23.14 -4.69 21.27
N GLU A 192 -24.40 -4.29 21.43
CA GLU A 192 -24.92 -3.09 20.76
C GLU A 192 -24.15 -1.84 21.15
N TYR A 193 -23.82 -1.69 22.44
CA TYR A 193 -23.01 -0.57 22.92
C TYR A 193 -21.60 -0.59 22.30
N GLU A 194 -20.90 -1.72 22.33
CA GLU A 194 -19.57 -1.88 21.72
C GLU A 194 -19.60 -1.60 20.21
N LEU A 195 -20.60 -2.10 19.49
CA LEU A 195 -20.75 -1.91 18.05
C LEU A 195 -21.02 -0.43 17.71
N THR A 196 -21.78 0.29 18.54
CA THR A 196 -21.94 1.75 18.36
C THR A 196 -20.62 2.50 18.57
N GLN A 197 -19.80 2.08 19.54
CA GLN A 197 -18.49 2.67 19.79
C GLN A 197 -17.51 2.40 18.64
N GLU A 198 -17.44 1.16 18.13
CA GLU A 198 -16.61 0.82 16.98
C GLU A 198 -17.04 1.57 15.72
N ARG A 199 -18.34 1.74 15.48
CA ARG A 199 -18.85 2.54 14.36
C ARG A 199 -18.40 4.00 14.45
N GLN A 200 -18.38 4.57 15.65
CA GLN A 200 -17.88 5.93 15.87
C GLN A 200 -16.37 6.01 15.60
N GLN A 201 -15.59 5.04 16.09
CA GLN A 201 -14.15 4.98 15.83
C GLN A 201 -13.84 4.85 14.35
N MET A 202 -14.53 3.95 13.63
CA MET A 202 -14.40 3.81 12.18
C MET A 202 -14.77 5.09 11.42
N ALA A 203 -15.76 5.86 11.90
CA ALA A 203 -16.11 7.13 11.26
C ALA A 203 -14.99 8.17 11.41
N VAL A 204 -14.40 8.27 12.60
CA VAL A 204 -13.25 9.16 12.86
C VAL A 204 -12.02 8.73 12.05
N GLU A 205 -11.74 7.44 11.99
CA GLU A 205 -10.64 6.92 11.18
C GLU A 205 -10.83 7.20 9.68
N ARG A 206 -12.05 7.05 9.16
CA ARG A 206 -12.37 7.40 7.77
C ARG A 206 -12.17 8.88 7.49
N GLU A 207 -12.61 9.76 8.40
CA GLU A 207 -12.38 11.20 8.28
C GLU A 207 -10.89 11.52 8.28
N ASN A 208 -10.12 10.90 9.18
CA ASN A 208 -8.67 11.08 9.24
C ASN A 208 -7.97 10.60 7.95
N MET A 209 -8.33 9.41 7.46
CA MET A 209 -7.83 8.89 6.18
C MET A 209 -8.17 9.82 5.01
N GLN A 210 -9.38 10.38 4.98
CA GLN A 210 -9.79 11.31 3.94
C GLN A 210 -8.99 12.62 4.00
N ASN A 211 -8.74 13.15 5.19
CA ASN A 211 -7.91 14.33 5.40
C ASN A 211 -6.46 14.06 4.96
N GLN A 212 -5.91 12.89 5.30
CA GLN A 212 -4.58 12.50 4.86
C GLN A 212 -4.48 12.39 3.33
N GLN A 213 -5.46 11.74 2.69
CA GLN A 213 -5.52 11.67 1.23
C GLN A 213 -5.60 13.05 0.57
N ASN A 214 -6.38 13.97 1.14
CA ASN A 214 -6.47 15.34 0.64
C ASN A 214 -5.13 16.07 0.79
N SER A 215 -4.46 15.94 1.94
CA SER A 215 -3.14 16.55 2.15
C SER A 215 -2.08 16.03 1.16
N TRP A 216 -2.11 14.73 0.83
CA TRP A 216 -1.23 14.14 -0.17
C TRP A 216 -1.51 14.65 -1.59
N ARG A 217 -2.79 14.81 -1.95
CA ARG A 217 -3.16 15.41 -3.25
C ARG A 217 -2.68 16.85 -3.35
N GLU A 218 -2.81 17.63 -2.27
CA GLU A 218 -2.31 19.01 -2.23
C GLU A 218 -0.79 19.06 -2.37
N GLN A 219 -0.06 18.20 -1.65
CA GLN A 219 1.39 18.10 -1.77
C GLN A 219 1.84 17.67 -3.17
N ALA A 220 1.17 16.69 -3.78
CA ALA A 220 1.45 16.26 -5.14
C ALA A 220 1.18 17.39 -6.15
N GLY A 221 0.08 18.13 -5.98
CA GLY A 221 -0.22 19.31 -6.80
C GLY A 221 0.86 20.38 -6.70
N LEU A 222 1.34 20.68 -5.49
CA LEU A 222 2.42 21.62 -5.26
C LEU A 222 3.74 21.17 -5.91
N GLN A 223 4.07 19.87 -5.83
CA GLN A 223 5.28 19.32 -6.47
C GLN A 223 5.21 19.49 -7.99
N ILE A 224 4.07 19.19 -8.61
CA ILE A 224 3.87 19.38 -10.05
C ILE A 224 4.09 20.86 -10.42
N HIS A 225 3.49 21.78 -9.68
CA HIS A 225 3.67 23.22 -9.93
C HIS A 225 5.14 23.67 -9.78
N LEU A 226 5.86 23.19 -8.77
CA LEU A 226 7.28 23.52 -8.58
C LEU A 226 8.16 22.96 -9.71
N GLU A 227 7.85 21.75 -10.20
CA GLU A 227 8.56 21.17 -11.34
C GLU A 227 8.30 21.96 -12.64
N GLU A 228 7.04 22.36 -12.87
CA GLU A 228 6.69 23.22 -14.00
C GLU A 228 7.40 24.57 -13.95
N GLU A 229 7.43 25.22 -12.78
CA GLU A 229 8.13 26.49 -12.59
C GLU A 229 9.63 26.34 -12.81
N ARG A 230 10.23 25.27 -12.29
CA ARG A 230 11.66 24.99 -12.49
C ARG A 230 11.99 24.72 -13.94
N LEU A 231 11.14 23.98 -14.67
CA LEU A 231 11.29 23.74 -16.11
C LEU A 231 11.15 25.04 -16.90
N ARG A 232 10.15 25.88 -16.59
CA ARG A 232 10.00 27.20 -17.22
C ARG A 232 11.20 28.10 -16.96
N ALA A 233 11.70 28.16 -15.72
CA ALA A 233 12.87 28.95 -15.35
C ALA A 233 14.13 28.48 -16.09
N LYS A 234 14.40 27.16 -16.11
CA LYS A 234 15.48 26.57 -16.90
C LYS A 234 15.33 26.87 -18.39
N PHE A 235 14.11 26.77 -18.92
CA PHE A 235 13.83 27.03 -20.32
C PHE A 235 14.09 28.49 -20.70
N ILE A 236 13.61 29.45 -19.90
CA ILE A 236 13.87 30.88 -20.10
C ILE A 236 15.37 31.15 -20.02
N ALA A 237 16.06 30.63 -19.01
CA ALA A 237 17.50 30.81 -18.84
C ALA A 237 18.32 30.24 -20.03
N THR A 238 17.93 29.08 -20.57
CA THR A 238 18.61 28.53 -21.76
C THR A 238 18.39 29.39 -23.00
N ILE A 239 17.17 29.93 -23.19
CA ILE A 239 16.89 30.81 -24.33
C ILE A 239 17.69 32.11 -24.20
N THR A 240 17.71 32.73 -23.03
CA THR A 240 18.46 33.98 -22.83
C THR A 240 19.96 33.77 -22.98
N LEU A 241 20.50 32.64 -22.52
CA LEU A 241 21.90 32.26 -22.74
C LEU A 241 22.21 32.07 -24.23
N ILE A 242 21.40 31.32 -24.97
CA ILE A 242 21.62 31.12 -26.41
C ILE A 242 21.52 32.46 -27.16
N ALA A 243 20.53 33.29 -26.84
CA ALA A 243 20.37 34.60 -27.46
C ALA A 243 21.57 35.53 -27.19
N THR A 244 22.05 35.57 -25.95
CA THR A 244 23.22 36.40 -25.59
C THR A 244 24.49 35.92 -26.28
N VAL A 245 24.75 34.61 -26.34
CA VAL A 245 25.90 34.05 -27.08
C VAL A 245 25.81 34.38 -28.57
N LEU A 246 24.63 34.27 -29.17
CA LEU A 246 24.42 34.56 -30.59
C LEU A 246 24.64 36.04 -30.92
N VAL A 247 24.21 36.96 -30.03
CA VAL A 247 24.49 38.40 -30.14
C VAL A 247 25.99 38.69 -30.03
N ILE A 248 26.69 38.09 -29.06
CA ILE A 248 28.14 38.26 -28.90
C ILE A 248 28.87 37.77 -30.16
N PHE A 249 28.48 36.61 -30.70
CA PHE A 249 29.08 36.05 -31.90
C PHE A 249 28.82 36.92 -33.15
N LEU A 250 27.64 37.55 -33.24
CA LEU A 250 27.31 38.52 -34.30
C LEU A 250 28.28 39.72 -34.25
N VAL A 251 28.50 40.31 -33.07
CA VAL A 251 29.40 41.46 -32.90
C VAL A 251 30.84 41.08 -33.25
N ILE A 252 31.33 39.93 -32.80
CA ILE A 252 32.67 39.43 -33.13
C ILE A 252 32.82 39.22 -34.64
N SER A 253 31.81 38.62 -35.29
CA SER A 253 31.80 38.42 -36.74
C SER A 253 31.85 39.75 -37.49
N GLN A 254 31.03 40.73 -37.12
CA GLN A 254 31.06 42.07 -37.71
C GLN A 254 32.44 42.74 -37.58
N LEU A 255 33.08 42.63 -36.40
CA LEU A 255 34.44 43.14 -36.17
C LEU A 255 35.50 42.42 -37.02
N LEU A 256 35.39 41.10 -37.19
CA LEU A 256 36.28 40.33 -38.06
C LEU A 256 36.14 40.73 -39.54
N PHE A 257 34.91 40.90 -40.03
CA PHE A 257 34.66 41.36 -41.40
C PHE A 257 35.21 42.78 -41.63
N LEU A 258 35.11 43.66 -40.63
CA LEU A 258 35.64 45.02 -40.72
C LEU A 258 37.19 45.05 -40.66
N SER A 259 37.77 44.31 -39.71
CA SER A 259 39.20 44.36 -39.42
C SER A 259 40.05 43.53 -40.36
N TRP A 260 39.53 42.40 -40.84
CA TRP A 260 40.31 41.43 -41.61
C TRP A 260 40.04 41.53 -43.11
N LEU A 261 38.78 41.71 -43.49
CA LEU A 261 38.36 41.68 -44.90
C LEU A 261 38.33 43.08 -45.57
N HIS A 262 38.50 44.16 -44.79
CA HIS A 262 38.51 45.56 -45.27
C HIS A 262 37.32 45.91 -46.19
N VAL A 263 36.17 45.27 -45.94
CA VAL A 263 34.96 45.45 -46.74
C VAL A 263 34.26 46.76 -46.35
N PRO A 264 33.63 47.49 -47.30
CA PRO A 264 32.84 48.67 -46.96
C PRO A 264 31.80 48.37 -45.86
N PHE A 265 31.68 49.30 -44.90
CA PHE A 265 30.87 49.17 -43.68
C PHE A 265 29.46 48.63 -43.91
N ALA A 266 28.81 49.04 -45.01
CA ALA A 266 27.46 48.59 -45.36
C ALA A 266 27.37 47.07 -45.62
N VAL A 267 28.36 46.48 -46.30
CA VAL A 267 28.37 45.05 -46.63
C VAL A 267 28.80 44.21 -45.40
N ALA A 268 29.71 44.73 -44.59
CA ALA A 268 30.14 44.10 -43.34
C ALA A 268 29.01 44.01 -42.29
N LEU A 269 27.97 44.86 -42.39
CA LEU A 269 26.80 44.81 -41.50
C LEU A 269 25.70 43.88 -42.04
N LEU A 270 25.44 43.92 -43.36
CA LEU A 270 24.38 43.16 -44.01
C LEU A 270 24.67 41.64 -44.07
N VAL A 271 25.90 41.24 -44.44
CA VAL A 271 26.22 39.83 -44.68
C VAL A 271 26.15 38.98 -43.40
N PRO A 272 26.77 39.38 -42.27
CA PRO A 272 26.62 38.65 -41.01
C PRO A 272 25.18 38.70 -40.49
N GLY A 273 24.48 39.82 -40.65
CA GLY A 273 23.09 39.95 -40.24
C GLY A 273 22.17 38.94 -40.94
N PHE A 274 22.27 38.81 -42.27
CA PHE A 274 21.51 37.83 -43.03
C PHE A 274 21.87 36.38 -42.67
N LEU A 275 23.17 36.08 -42.50
CA LEU A 275 23.64 34.74 -42.15
C LEU A 275 23.11 34.30 -40.78
N PHE A 276 23.15 35.18 -39.78
CA PHE A 276 22.60 34.89 -38.45
C PHE A 276 21.07 34.83 -38.42
N ALA A 277 20.37 35.61 -39.24
CA ALA A 277 18.92 35.49 -39.38
C ALA A 277 18.53 34.12 -39.95
N LEU A 278 19.31 33.61 -40.91
CA LEU A 278 19.11 32.28 -41.51
C LEU A 278 19.38 31.16 -40.48
N ILE A 279 20.48 31.27 -39.70
CA ILE A 279 20.80 30.34 -38.62
C ILE A 279 19.74 30.36 -37.52
N ALA A 280 19.26 31.54 -37.12
CA ALA A 280 18.18 31.67 -36.15
C ALA A 280 16.87 31.04 -36.64
N GLY A 281 16.53 31.22 -37.92
CA GLY A 281 15.38 30.56 -38.54
C GLY A 281 15.50 29.04 -38.58
N LEU A 282 16.69 28.52 -38.88
CA LEU A 282 16.97 27.08 -38.92
C LEU A 282 16.92 26.46 -37.51
N LEU A 283 17.48 27.15 -36.50
CA LEU A 283 17.38 26.75 -35.10
C LEU A 283 15.92 26.79 -34.60
N ALA A 284 15.15 27.80 -35.00
CA ALA A 284 13.72 27.87 -34.67
C ALA A 284 12.93 26.71 -35.29
N TYR A 285 13.25 26.34 -36.53
CA TYR A 285 12.63 25.23 -37.25
C TYR A 285 12.95 23.85 -36.64
N ILE A 286 14.23 23.60 -36.29
CA ILE A 286 14.64 22.36 -35.59
C ILE A 286 13.97 22.29 -34.20
N ARG A 287 13.85 23.43 -33.52
CA ARG A 287 13.23 23.50 -32.20
C ARG A 287 11.71 23.29 -32.24
N SER A 288 11.01 23.80 -33.26
CA SER A 288 9.57 23.56 -33.42
C SER A 288 9.26 22.10 -33.71
N THR A 289 10.08 21.45 -34.55
CA THR A 289 9.95 20.02 -34.85
C THR A 289 10.32 19.14 -33.65
N ALA A 290 11.32 19.51 -32.86
CA ALA A 290 11.62 18.82 -31.59
C ALA A 290 10.46 18.93 -30.59
N ARG A 291 9.84 20.12 -30.45
CA ARG A 291 8.67 20.30 -29.58
C ARG A 291 7.48 19.43 -29.98
N SER A 292 7.18 19.29 -31.27
CA SER A 292 6.08 18.42 -31.73
C SER A 292 6.33 16.93 -31.49
N LEU A 293 7.60 16.51 -31.46
CA LEU A 293 7.97 15.12 -31.18
C LEU A 293 7.96 14.82 -29.68
N PHE A 294 8.37 15.77 -28.84
CA PHE A 294 8.35 15.62 -27.38
C PHE A 294 6.98 15.92 -26.74
N SER A 295 6.05 16.57 -27.44
CA SER A 295 4.68 16.81 -26.96
C SER A 295 3.76 15.57 -27.02
N ILE A 296 4.25 14.41 -27.43
CA ILE A 296 3.48 13.15 -27.49
C ILE A 296 3.31 12.50 -26.10
N ALA A 297 3.93 13.04 -25.04
CA ALA A 297 3.68 12.61 -23.67
C ALA A 297 3.23 13.76 -22.76
N PRO A 298 1.97 14.23 -22.87
CA PRO A 298 1.31 14.80 -21.72
C PRO A 298 0.86 13.64 -20.80
N PRO A 299 1.06 13.73 -19.47
CA PRO A 299 0.38 12.81 -18.56
C PRO A 299 -1.12 13.02 -18.76
N LYS A 300 -1.81 11.93 -19.07
CA LYS A 300 -3.27 11.86 -19.20
C LYS A 300 -3.90 12.36 -17.90
N SER A 301 -4.20 13.66 -17.82
CA SER A 301 -5.00 14.22 -16.75
C SER A 301 -6.31 13.45 -16.75
N ALA A 302 -6.59 12.77 -15.65
CA ALA A 302 -7.81 12.03 -15.45
C ALA A 302 -8.99 12.97 -15.68
N ASP A 303 -9.68 12.76 -16.82
CA ASP A 303 -11.04 13.27 -17.02
C ASP A 303 -11.91 12.65 -15.92
N ARG A 304 -12.11 13.47 -14.90
CA ARG A 304 -13.12 13.33 -13.87
C ARG A 304 -14.46 13.32 -14.61
N LYS A 305 -15.06 12.14 -14.75
CA LYS A 305 -16.50 12.01 -14.97
C LYS A 305 -17.19 12.70 -13.79
N SER A 306 -17.75 13.89 -14.03
CA SER A 306 -18.83 14.43 -13.24
C SER A 306 -20.09 13.60 -13.54
N SER A 307 -20.48 12.77 -12.58
CA SER A 307 -21.88 12.44 -12.33
C SER A 307 -22.32 13.16 -11.08
#